data_AF-A0A522PXY1-F1
#
_entry.id   AF-A0A522PXY1-F1
#
_cell.length_a   1.000
_cell.length_b   1.000
_cell.length_c   1.000
_cell.angle_alpha   90.00
_cell.angle_beta   90.00
_cell.angle_gamma   90.00
#
_symmetry.space_group_name_H-M   'P 1'
#
loop_
_entity.id
_entity.type
_entity.pdbx_description
1 polymer ?
#
loop_
_entity_poly.entity_id
_entity_poly.type
_entity_poly.pdbx_seq_one_letter_code
_entity_poly.pdbx_strand_id
1 'polypeptide(L)' 'MGRVRRQVLTDILRSADVACDLACGTGTTAVELARRGFRMYAVDASPAMCRLARQKAGV' A
#
# COMPACT_ATOMS: atom_id res chain seq x y z
N MET A 1 10.09 2.76 -1.71
CA MET A 1 10.48 1.48 -1.08
C MET A 1 11.98 1.37 -0.78
N GLY A 2 12.33 0.97 0.44
CA GLY A 2 13.69 0.56 0.80
C GLY A 2 14.15 -0.74 0.10
N ARG A 3 15.47 -0.98 0.05
CA ARG A 3 16.11 -2.05 -0.74
C ARG A 3 15.56 -3.44 -0.44
N VAL A 4 15.50 -3.84 0.83
CA VAL A 4 15.03 -5.17 1.27
C VAL A 4 13.60 -5.43 0.79
N ARG A 5 12.74 -4.43 0.97
CA ARG A 5 11.32 -4.53 0.60
C ARG A 5 11.12 -4.73 -0.90
N ARG A 6 11.97 -4.11 -1.72
CA ARG A 6 11.96 -4.30 -3.17
C ARG A 6 12.38 -5.73 -3.54
N GLN A 7 13.47 -6.24 -2.95
CA GLN A 7 13.95 -7.61 -3.24
C GLN A 7 12.90 -8.67 -2.93
N VAL A 8 12.26 -8.59 -1.76
CA VAL A 8 11.24 -9.57 -1.36
C VAL A 8 10.00 -9.54 -2.24
N LEU A 9 9.56 -8.34 -2.65
CA LEU A 9 8.29 -8.20 -3.35
C LEU A 9 8.39 -8.29 -4.88
N THR A 10 9.59 -8.30 -5.47
CA THR A 10 9.75 -8.22 -6.94
C THR A 10 9.02 -9.34 -7.67
N ASP A 11 9.23 -10.60 -7.27
CA ASP A 11 8.60 -11.72 -7.97
C ASP A 11 7.12 -11.88 -7.63
N ILE A 12 6.70 -11.55 -6.40
CA ILE A 12 5.30 -11.56 -5.98
C ILE A 12 4.49 -10.52 -6.76
N LEU A 13 5.04 -9.32 -6.94
CA LEU A 13 4.34 -8.23 -7.62
C LEU A 13 4.25 -8.42 -9.14
N ARG A 14 5.04 -9.32 -9.75
CA ARG A 14 4.94 -9.61 -11.18
C ARG A 14 3.65 -10.34 -11.58
N SER A 15 3.02 -11.05 -10.63
CA SER A 15 1.82 -11.84 -10.87
C SER A 15 0.59 -11.34 -10.10
N ALA A 16 0.70 -10.20 -9.41
CA ALA A 16 -0.39 -9.64 -8.64
C ALA A 16 -1.03 -8.46 -9.38
N ASP A 17 -2.35 -8.46 -9.50
CA ASP A 17 -3.11 -7.30 -9.99
C ASP A 17 -3.75 -6.50 -8.83
N VAL A 18 -3.93 -7.18 -7.69
CA VAL A 18 -4.64 -6.67 -6.52
C VAL A 18 -3.84 -7.03 -5.25
N ALA A 19 -3.72 -6.10 -4.31
CA ALA A 19 -3.05 -6.35 -3.03
C ALA A 19 -3.71 -5.61 -1.85
N CYS A 20 -3.48 -6.14 -0.64
CA CYS A 20 -3.95 -5.56 0.62
C CYS A 20 -2.77 -5.23 1.54
N ASP A 21 -2.67 -3.98 1.99
CA ASP A 21 -1.72 -3.51 3.00
C ASP A 21 -2.40 -3.55 4.38
N LEU A 22 -2.07 -4.55 5.19
CA LEU A 22 -2.62 -4.73 6.55
C LEU A 22 -1.81 -3.91 7.55
N ALA A 23 -2.50 -3.27 8.51
CA ALA A 23 -1.90 -2.29 9.41
C ALA A 23 -1.14 -1.20 8.62
N CYS A 24 -1.79 -0.67 7.60
CA CYS A 24 -1.17 0.22 6.61
C CYS A 24 -0.66 1.56 7.20
N GLY A 25 -1.06 1.90 8.44
CA GLY A 25 -0.78 3.18 9.05
C GLY A 25 -1.27 4.32 8.15
N THR A 26 -0.38 5.24 7.82
CA THR A 26 -0.72 6.36 6.91
C THR A 26 -0.70 5.97 5.42
N GLY A 27 -0.69 4.67 5.08
CA GLY A 27 -0.90 4.17 3.72
C GLY A 27 0.26 4.35 2.74
N THR A 28 1.50 4.55 3.20
CA THR A 28 2.65 4.82 2.30
C THR A 28 2.86 3.72 1.27
N THR A 29 2.78 2.44 1.67
CA THR A 29 2.93 1.30 0.73
C THR A 29 1.78 1.26 -0.25
N ALA A 30 0.55 1.31 0.26
CA ALA A 30 -0.64 1.24 -0.55
C ALA A 30 -0.66 2.33 -1.62
N VAL A 31 -0.30 3.57 -1.27
CA VAL A 31 -0.20 4.66 -2.24
C VAL A 31 0.95 4.42 -3.24
N GLU A 32 2.12 3.96 -2.79
CA GLU A 32 3.25 3.64 -3.69
C GLU A 32 2.89 2.57 -4.72
N LEU A 33 2.20 1.50 -4.30
CA LEU A 33 1.78 0.41 -5.17
C LEU A 33 0.58 0.80 -6.04
N ALA A 34 -0.40 1.54 -5.52
CA ALA A 34 -1.52 2.05 -6.32
C ALA A 34 -1.03 2.91 -7.49
N ARG A 35 -0.04 3.78 -7.26
CA ARG A 35 0.60 4.59 -8.31
C ARG A 35 1.34 3.77 -9.38
N ARG A 36 1.65 2.50 -9.08
CA ARG A 36 2.25 1.55 -10.03
C ARG A 36 1.21 0.72 -10.79
N GLY A 37 -0.08 0.98 -10.58
CA GLY A 37 -1.18 0.33 -11.31
C GLY A 37 -1.86 -0.81 -10.57
N PHE A 38 -1.40 -1.18 -9.37
CA PHE A 38 -2.06 -2.22 -8.58
C PHE A 38 -3.38 -1.70 -8.00
N ARG A 39 -4.42 -2.53 -8.00
CA ARG A 39 -5.62 -2.24 -7.20
C ARG A 39 -5.30 -2.50 -5.73
N MET A 40 -5.30 -1.44 -4.93
CA MET A 40 -4.89 -1.52 -3.53
C MET A 40 -6.07 -1.43 -2.57
N TYR A 41 -6.04 -2.29 -1.56
CA TYR A 41 -6.81 -2.15 -0.32
C TYR A 41 -5.84 -1.78 0.81
N ALA A 42 -6.19 -0.77 1.59
CA ALA A 42 -5.39 -0.31 2.72
C ALA A 42 -6.25 -0.38 3.99
N VAL A 43 -5.82 -1.18 4.96
CA VAL A 43 -6.61 -1.46 6.17
C VAL A 43 -5.79 -1.10 7.40
N ASP A 44 -6.40 -0.35 8.32
CA ASP A 44 -5.84 -0.08 9.63
C ASP A 44 -6.96 -0.05 10.67
N ALA A 45 -6.68 -0.53 11.88
CA ALA A 45 -7.65 -0.52 12.97
C ALA A 45 -7.83 0.91 13.55
N SER A 46 -6.86 1.80 13.36
CA SER A 46 -6.92 3.18 13.82
C SER A 46 -7.71 4.05 12.83
N PRO A 47 -8.83 4.67 13.28
CA PRO A 47 -9.56 5.62 12.44
C PRO A 47 -8.72 6.82 12.02
N ALA A 48 -7.76 7.24 12.86
CA ALA A 48 -6.85 8.35 12.56
C ALA A 48 -5.90 7.99 11.41
N MET A 49 -5.37 6.77 11.41
CA MET A 49 -4.51 6.28 10.32
C MET A 49 -5.27 6.20 9.00
N CYS A 50 -6.50 5.69 9.02
CA CYS A 50 -7.35 5.64 7.82
C CYS A 50 -7.62 7.04 7.23
N ARG A 51 -7.85 8.07 8.06
CA ARG A 51 -8.01 9.45 7.57
C ARG A 51 -6.75 9.96 6.88
N LEU A 52 -5.58 9.78 7.49
CA LEU A 52 -4.30 10.18 6.91
C LEU A 52 -3.97 9.41 5.63
N ALA A 53 -4.31 8.11 5.58
CA ALA A 53 -4.13 7.29 4.39
C ALA A 53 -4.99 7.77 3.22
N ARG A 54 -6.27 8.08 3.45
CA ARG A 54 -7.18 8.66 2.44
C ARG A 54 -6.68 10.01 1.93
N GLN A 55 -6.32 10.92 2.84
CA GLN A 55 -5.73 12.21 2.48
C GLN A 55 -4.47 12.05 1.62
N LYS A 56 -3.57 11.12 1.97
CA LYS A 56 -2.36 10.84 1.19
C LYS A 56 -2.67 10.23 -0.19
N ALA A 57 -3.73 9.42 -0.27
CA ALA A 57 -4.19 8.82 -1.52
C ALA A 57 -4.95 9.81 -2.41
N GLY A 58 -5.43 10.93 -1.86
CA GLY A 58 -6.22 11.92 -2.59
C GLY A 58 -7.66 11.47 -2.84
N VAL A 59 -8.22 10.67 -1.93
CA VAL A 59 -9.61 10.16 -1.96
C VAL A 59 -10.38 10.51 -0.70
#